data_AF-A0A7Z9SE09-F1
#
_entry.id   AF-A0A7Z9SE09-F1
#
_cell.length_a   1.000
_cell.length_b   1.000
_cell.length_c   1.000
_cell.angle_alpha   90.00
_cell.angle_beta   90.00
_cell.angle_gamma   90.00
#
_symmetry.space_group_name_H-M   'P 1'
#
loop_
_entity.id
_entity.type
_entity.pdbx_description
1 polymer ?
#
loop_
_entity_poly.entity_id
_entity_poly.type
_entity_poly.pdbx_seq_one_letter_code
_entity_poly.pdbx_strand_id
1 'polypeptide(L)'
;MKIDRLYLKAFFIFLIKTNLLVGSNTYVSNASEISSAMNSVSPGDTLTMTNGVWINQHIVFSGNGTNDLPILLKAEDPGQVILMGTSTLRIGGSHLVVDGLYFRNGYSVSGGVIEFRTNSS
;
A
#
# COMPACT_ATOMS: atom_id res chain seq x y z
N MET A 1 -7.34 -52.38 -25.49
CA MET A 1 -7.08 -51.63 -24.24
C MET A 1 -8.05 -50.46 -24.19
N LYS A 2 -9.22 -50.63 -23.55
CA LYS A 2 -10.25 -49.58 -23.44
C LYS A 2 -9.87 -48.70 -22.25
N ILE A 3 -9.36 -47.52 -22.53
CA ILE A 3 -9.17 -46.49 -21.51
C ILE A 3 -10.59 -46.02 -21.13
N ASP A 4 -11.02 -46.31 -19.91
CA ASP A 4 -12.38 -46.01 -19.46
C ASP A 4 -12.66 -44.50 -19.59
N ARG A 5 -13.74 -44.17 -20.32
CA ARG A 5 -14.24 -42.79 -20.53
C ARG A 5 -14.52 -42.02 -19.23
N LEU A 6 -14.44 -42.69 -18.09
CA LEU A 6 -14.60 -42.14 -16.74
C LEU A 6 -13.39 -41.27 -16.33
N TYR A 7 -12.17 -41.63 -16.73
CA TYR A 7 -10.96 -40.85 -16.38
C TYR A 7 -10.77 -39.61 -17.26
N LEU A 8 -11.35 -39.60 -18.46
CA LEU A 8 -11.28 -38.45 -19.37
C LEU A 8 -12.17 -37.29 -18.90
N LYS A 9 -13.24 -37.56 -18.14
CA LYS A 9 -14.07 -36.53 -17.50
C LYS A 9 -13.49 -36.03 -16.18
N ALA A 10 -12.79 -36.89 -15.43
CA ALA A 10 -12.11 -36.52 -14.19
C ALA A 10 -10.92 -35.57 -14.41
N PHE A 11 -10.32 -35.58 -15.61
CA PHE A 11 -9.24 -34.63 -15.97
C PHE A 11 -9.76 -33.22 -16.32
N PHE A 12 -11.07 -33.03 -16.50
CA PHE A 12 -11.65 -31.74 -16.91
C PHE A 12 -12.15 -30.87 -15.73
N ILE A 13 -12.06 -31.35 -14.47
CA ILE A 13 -12.55 -30.66 -13.26
C ILE A 13 -11.39 -30.14 -12.39
N PHE A 14 -10.29 -29.71 -13.00
CA PHE A 14 -9.22 -29.00 -12.28
C PHE A 14 -8.64 -27.85 -13.08
N LEU A 15 -9.50 -27.06 -13.72
CA LEU A 15 -9.19 -25.65 -13.97
C LEU A 15 -9.30 -24.94 -12.61
N ILE A 16 -8.24 -25.00 -11.80
CA ILE A 16 -8.06 -24.06 -10.71
C ILE A 16 -8.17 -22.67 -11.33
N LYS A 17 -9.27 -21.96 -11.07
CA LYS A 17 -9.29 -20.51 -11.20
C LYS A 17 -8.35 -19.98 -10.13
N THR A 18 -7.05 -19.97 -10.41
CA THR A 18 -6.12 -19.15 -9.64
C THR A 18 -6.48 -17.73 -10.01
N ASN A 19 -7.35 -17.08 -9.22
CA ASN A 19 -7.43 -15.64 -9.28
C ASN A 19 -6.04 -15.16 -8.84
N LEU A 20 -5.27 -14.64 -9.80
CA LEU A 20 -4.08 -13.87 -9.46
C LEU A 20 -4.62 -12.70 -8.65
N LEU A 21 -4.43 -12.73 -7.33
CA LEU A 21 -4.84 -11.66 -6.44
C LEU A 21 -3.87 -10.50 -6.66
N VAL A 22 -4.01 -9.81 -7.79
CA VAL A 22 -3.31 -8.56 -8.05
C VAL A 22 -4.04 -7.51 -7.23
N GLY A 23 -3.36 -6.96 -6.22
CA GLY A 23 -3.91 -5.86 -5.45
C GLY A 23 -4.24 -4.68 -6.34
N SER A 24 -5.26 -3.92 -5.95
CA SER A 24 -5.63 -2.70 -6.64
C SER A 24 -4.51 -1.66 -6.53
N ASN A 25 -4.37 -0.83 -7.56
CA ASN A 25 -3.50 0.34 -7.52
C ASN A 25 -4.37 1.60 -7.54
N THR A 26 -4.29 2.39 -6.48
CA THR A 26 -5.06 3.62 -6.31
C THR A 26 -4.12 4.82 -6.29
N TYR A 27 -4.31 5.77 -7.20
CA TYR A 27 -3.56 7.01 -7.18
C TYR A 27 -4.14 7.97 -6.15
N VAL A 28 -3.26 8.62 -5.39
CA VAL A 28 -3.60 9.59 -4.34
C VAL A 28 -2.73 10.83 -4.47
N SER A 29 -3.32 12.01 -4.24
CA SER A 29 -2.68 13.32 -4.44
C SER A 29 -2.62 14.20 -3.20
N ASN A 30 -3.09 13.71 -2.05
CA ASN A 30 -2.96 14.36 -0.74
C ASN A 30 -3.17 13.35 0.42
N ALA A 31 -2.85 13.77 1.64
CA ALA A 31 -2.99 12.92 2.83
C ALA A 31 -4.44 12.52 3.15
N SER A 32 -5.43 13.34 2.76
CA SER A 32 -6.85 13.03 2.95
C SER A 32 -7.31 11.88 2.05
N GLU A 33 -6.82 11.84 0.81
CA GLU A 33 -7.06 10.73 -0.12
C GLU A 33 -6.42 9.43 0.34
N ILE A 34 -5.22 9.48 0.93
CA ILE A 34 -4.62 8.31 1.59
C ILE A 34 -5.55 7.83 2.70
N SER A 35 -5.96 8.71 3.61
CA SER A 35 -6.86 8.36 4.72
C SER A 35 -8.19 7.78 4.22
N SER A 36 -8.72 8.30 3.12
CA SER A 36 -9.96 7.82 2.50
C SER A 36 -9.79 6.44 1.88
N ALA A 37 -8.71 6.23 1.11
CA ALA A 37 -8.39 4.97 0.47
C ALA A 37 -8.12 3.86 1.49
N MET A 38 -7.49 4.21 2.62
CA MET A 38 -7.21 3.26 3.70
C MET A 38 -8.47 2.61 4.31
N ASN A 39 -9.66 3.18 4.09
CA ASN A 39 -10.92 2.58 4.55
C ASN A 39 -11.36 1.37 3.71
N SER A 40 -10.83 1.20 2.50
CA SER A 40 -11.23 0.14 1.56
C SER A 40 -10.09 -0.75 1.07
N VAL A 41 -8.84 -0.44 1.44
CA VAL A 41 -7.70 -1.26 1.01
C VAL A 41 -7.68 -2.63 1.66
N SER A 42 -7.20 -3.59 0.88
CA SER A 42 -6.98 -4.98 1.25
C SER A 42 -5.48 -5.33 1.18
N PRO A 43 -5.04 -6.41 1.86
CA PRO A 43 -3.68 -6.93 1.70
C PRO A 43 -3.30 -7.11 0.22
N GLY A 44 -2.13 -6.59 -0.17
CA GLY A 44 -1.63 -6.60 -1.55
C GLY A 44 -1.90 -5.31 -2.34
N ASP A 45 -2.78 -4.42 -1.85
CA ASP A 45 -3.09 -3.16 -2.51
C ASP A 45 -1.93 -2.16 -2.46
N THR A 46 -1.89 -1.28 -3.46
CA THR A 46 -0.91 -0.20 -3.58
C THR A 46 -1.62 1.15 -3.63
N LEU A 47 -1.19 2.09 -2.79
CA LEU A 47 -1.48 3.51 -2.91
C LEU A 47 -0.27 4.16 -3.59
N THR A 48 -0.48 4.66 -4.81
CA THR A 48 0.55 5.39 -5.57
C THR A 48 0.36 6.88 -5.37
N MET A 49 1.31 7.51 -4.67
CA MET A 49 1.35 8.95 -4.46
C MET A 49 1.78 9.65 -5.74
N THR A 50 0.96 10.56 -6.25
CA THR A 50 1.25 11.32 -7.47
C THR A 50 2.48 12.21 -7.29
N ASN A 51 3.26 12.32 -8.36
CA ASN A 51 4.45 13.16 -8.40
C ASN A 51 4.15 14.62 -8.01
N GLY A 52 5.06 15.24 -7.27
CA GLY A 52 4.97 16.65 -6.92
C GLY A 52 5.44 16.97 -5.50
N VAL A 53 5.16 18.20 -5.08
CA VAL A 53 5.52 18.71 -3.74
C VAL A 53 4.32 18.59 -2.80
N TRP A 54 4.52 17.84 -1.72
CA TRP A 54 3.54 17.57 -0.68
C TRP A 54 3.88 18.42 0.55
N ILE A 55 3.29 19.62 0.61
CA ILE A 55 3.55 20.62 1.66
C ILE A 55 2.57 20.43 2.82
N ASN A 56 3.11 20.35 4.04
CA ASN A 56 2.33 20.27 5.30
C ASN A 56 1.32 19.11 5.31
N GLN A 57 1.70 17.96 4.76
CA GLN A 57 0.88 16.77 4.66
C GLN A 57 1.14 15.83 5.85
N HIS A 58 0.12 15.60 6.67
CA HIS A 58 0.19 14.70 7.82
C HIS A 58 -0.38 13.34 7.43
N ILE A 59 0.49 12.43 6.99
CA ILE A 59 0.10 11.14 6.45
C ILE A 59 -0.01 10.11 7.58
N VAL A 60 -1.16 9.45 7.66
CA VAL A 60 -1.38 8.28 8.51
C VAL A 60 -1.60 7.08 7.60
N PHE A 61 -0.61 6.18 7.57
CA PHE A 61 -0.65 4.93 6.83
C PHE A 61 -0.85 3.79 7.83
N SER A 62 -2.11 3.46 8.10
CA SER A 62 -2.47 2.50 9.14
C SER A 62 -3.36 1.40 8.59
N GLY A 63 -2.93 0.14 8.73
CA GLY A 63 -3.62 -1.01 8.15
C GLY A 63 -2.89 -2.32 8.46
N ASN A 64 -3.43 -3.42 7.96
CA ASN A 64 -2.87 -4.75 8.19
C ASN A 64 -2.80 -5.52 6.86
N GLY A 65 -1.60 -5.59 6.29
CA GLY A 65 -1.28 -6.53 5.23
C GLY A 65 -0.97 -7.91 5.79
N THR A 66 -0.50 -8.80 4.92
CA THR A 66 0.07 -10.11 5.31
C THR A 66 1.53 -10.21 4.88
N ASN A 67 2.25 -11.20 5.39
CA ASN A 67 3.64 -11.45 5.00
C ASN A 67 3.81 -11.62 3.48
N ASP A 68 2.84 -12.25 2.83
CA ASP A 68 2.87 -12.50 1.39
C ASP A 68 2.25 -11.35 0.57
N LEU A 69 1.36 -10.57 1.18
CA LEU A 69 0.60 -9.49 0.54
C LEU A 69 0.62 -8.23 1.43
N PRO A 70 1.75 -7.51 1.49
CA PRO A 70 1.81 -6.23 2.19
C PRO A 70 0.93 -5.17 1.51
N ILE A 71 0.54 -4.15 2.26
CA ILE A 71 -0.07 -2.94 1.67
C ILE A 71 1.06 -1.94 1.40
N LEU A 72 1.10 -1.39 0.19
CA LEU A 72 2.14 -0.48 -0.26
C LEU A 72 1.63 0.96 -0.27
N LEU A 73 2.44 1.89 0.23
CA LEU A 73 2.34 3.31 -0.05
C LEU A 73 3.62 3.74 -0.75
N LYS A 74 3.56 4.09 -2.03
CA LYS A 74 4.77 4.38 -2.80
C LYS A 74 4.65 5.66 -3.61
N ALA A 75 5.79 6.28 -3.94
CA ALA A 75 5.82 7.29 -4.99
C ALA A 75 5.45 6.69 -6.36
N GLU A 76 4.82 7.50 -7.22
CA GLU A 76 4.66 7.22 -8.64
C GLU A 76 6.02 7.02 -9.30
N ASP A 77 6.89 8.03 -9.22
CA ASP A 77 8.31 7.93 -9.56
C ASP A 77 9.19 8.14 -8.31
N PRO A 78 10.14 7.24 -8.00
CA PRO A 78 11.00 7.38 -6.83
C PRO A 78 11.72 8.73 -6.78
N GLY A 79 11.59 9.43 -5.64
CA GLY A 79 12.19 10.75 -5.43
C GLY A 79 11.40 11.94 -6.00
N GLN A 80 10.31 11.70 -6.75
CA GLN A 80 9.45 12.75 -7.30
C GLN A 80 8.27 13.11 -6.38
N VAL A 81 8.05 12.36 -5.29
CA VAL A 81 7.15 12.75 -4.20
C VAL A 81 7.98 13.42 -3.10
N ILE A 82 7.95 14.75 -3.08
CA ILE A 82 8.79 15.58 -2.21
C ILE A 82 7.97 16.13 -1.06
N LEU A 83 8.20 15.63 0.15
CA LEU A 83 7.52 16.07 1.36
C LEU A 83 8.29 17.21 2.02
N MET A 84 7.64 18.38 2.16
CA MET A 84 8.23 19.63 2.65
C MET A 84 7.39 20.26 3.78
N GLY A 85 7.96 21.25 4.47
CA GLY A 85 7.27 21.96 5.55
C GLY A 85 7.08 21.07 6.77
N THR A 86 5.86 21.00 7.29
CA THR A 86 5.52 20.19 8.47
C THR A 86 5.02 18.78 8.13
N SER A 87 5.33 18.29 6.93
CA SER A 87 4.92 16.97 6.47
C SER A 87 5.50 15.85 7.35
N THR A 88 4.66 14.87 7.68
CA THR A 88 4.99 13.76 8.59
C THR A 88 4.35 12.46 8.10
N LEU A 89 4.91 11.32 8.50
CA LEU A 89 4.39 9.99 8.19
C LEU A 89 4.30 9.14 9.46
N ARG A 90 3.09 8.63 9.73
CA ARG A 90 2.85 7.65 10.79
C ARG A 90 2.46 6.31 10.18
N ILE A 91 3.16 5.25 10.57
CA ILE A 91 2.93 3.89 10.10
C ILE A 91 2.39 3.06 11.28
N GLY A 92 1.21 2.47 11.13
CA GLY A 92 0.55 1.70 12.19
C GLY A 92 -0.03 0.38 11.72
N GLY A 93 0.22 -0.70 12.46
CA GLY A 93 -0.28 -2.04 12.13
C GLY A 93 0.82 -2.97 11.65
N SER A 94 0.55 -3.80 10.64
CA SER A 94 1.44 -4.89 10.22
C SER A 94 1.55 -5.02 8.71
N HIS A 95 2.74 -5.45 8.24
CA HIS A 95 3.04 -5.68 6.82
C HIS A 95 2.68 -4.50 5.90
N LEU A 96 3.16 -3.33 6.30
CA LEU A 96 3.03 -2.09 5.56
C LEU A 96 4.39 -1.73 4.97
N VAL A 97 4.42 -1.31 3.71
CA VAL A 97 5.66 -0.92 3.02
C VAL A 97 5.51 0.51 2.51
N VAL A 98 6.51 1.34 2.79
CA VAL A 98 6.60 2.71 2.27
C VAL A 98 7.85 2.83 1.40
N ASP A 99 7.71 3.34 0.18
CA ASP A 99 8.82 3.39 -0.80
C ASP A 99 8.85 4.68 -1.63
N GLY A 100 10.06 5.14 -1.97
CA GLY A 100 10.29 6.22 -2.94
C GLY A 100 9.97 7.65 -2.48
N LEU A 101 9.65 7.88 -1.20
CA LEU A 101 9.31 9.20 -0.67
C LEU A 101 10.56 10.02 -0.29
N TYR A 102 10.57 11.33 -0.57
CA TYR A 102 11.70 12.19 -0.24
C TYR A 102 11.32 13.34 0.70
N PHE A 103 11.71 13.24 1.98
CA PHE A 103 11.53 14.30 2.97
C PHE A 103 12.71 15.27 2.94
N ARG A 104 12.45 16.55 2.67
CA ARG A 104 13.47 17.62 2.65
C ARG A 104 12.85 18.98 2.94
N ASN A 105 13.67 19.96 3.32
CA ASN A 105 13.23 21.35 3.53
C ASN A 105 12.01 21.45 4.47
N GLY A 106 12.06 20.73 5.58
CA GLY A 106 10.96 20.59 6.52
C GLY A 106 11.40 20.05 7.88
N TYR A 107 10.47 20.01 8.83
CA TYR A 107 10.68 19.50 10.17
C TYR A 107 9.36 18.99 10.76
N SER A 108 9.42 18.11 11.75
CA SER A 108 8.23 17.74 12.51
C SER A 108 7.97 18.74 13.64
N VAL A 109 6.72 19.17 13.80
CA VAL A 109 6.31 20.06 14.91
C VAL A 109 6.40 19.34 16.26
N SER A 110 6.16 18.03 16.28
CA SER A 110 6.28 17.18 17.46
C SER A 110 6.57 15.73 17.06
N GLY A 111 7.36 15.02 17.87
CA GLY A 111 7.77 13.64 17.57
C GLY A 111 8.70 13.54 16.36
N GLY A 112 8.78 12.35 15.77
CA GLY A 112 9.59 12.09 14.58
C GLY A 112 8.94 12.58 13.27
N VAL A 113 9.76 12.79 12.23
CA VAL A 113 9.26 13.01 10.85
C VAL A 113 8.56 11.74 10.34
N ILE A 114 9.13 10.58 10.68
CA ILE A 114 8.56 9.26 10.43
C ILE A 114 8.45 8.53 11.77
N GLU A 115 7.29 7.99 12.08
CA GLU A 115 7.05 7.22 13.30
C GLU A 115 6.35 5.88 12.99
N PHE A 116 6.80 4.80 13.61
CA PHE A 116 6.17 3.47 13.53
C PHE A 116 5.12 3.29 14.64
N ARG A 117 4.21 4.27 14.72
CA ARG A 117 3.06 4.29 15.62
C ARG A 117 2.08 5.38 15.17
N THR A 118 0.80 5.21 15.47
CA THR A 118 -0.24 6.21 15.19
C THR A 118 -0.71 6.98 16.43
N ASN A 119 -0.47 6.41 17.62
CA ASN A 119 -0.80 7.01 18.91
C ASN A 119 0.45 7.22 19.75
N SER A 120 0.38 8.17 20.68
CA SER A 120 1.46 8.55 21.58
C SER A 120 1.42 7.87 22.96
N SER A 121 0.58 6.85 23.12
CA SER A 121 0.33 6.17 24.41
C SER A 121 1.05 4.84 24.53
#